data_AF-A0A1E1MAW4-F1
#
_entry.id   AF-A0A1E1MAW4-F1
#
_cell.length_a   1.000
_cell.length_b   1.000
_cell.length_c   1.000
_cell.angle_alpha   90.00
_cell.angle_beta   90.00
_cell.angle_gamma   90.00
#
_symmetry.space_group_name_H-M   'P 1'
#
loop_
_entity.id
_entity.type
_entity.pdbx_description
1 polymer ?
#
loop_
_entity_poly.entity_id
_entity_poly.type
_entity_poly.pdbx_seq_one_letter_code
_entity_poly.pdbx_strand_id
1 'polypeptide(L)'
;MGTYAHELSHLLNIGDNYNNPFSVPSRRDYTGSFSMLSRGSFNGPGGPHTRWQIPPQQGGSMGSLHTIRDKAQIGLIGKDSILKLSSEALATSGLVVAKIIARSVKPAPGEFIGVRVAMNADLSPACDINTDPFCDGGAYNNYDLEVIDRMGADSFQPDSGVMITKSKDDAMGTYQWTIDANPQDIRLLDFNRPDGTPAYVTIGDYRQLADALFHAGTRSGSEFEYIDKPNTLHIYIVCVNRDSTGVLSYTTAIRSLNSTTSDPHKRKVAVSWLTVGSRPTTKGVACSFQVYNTGSYSEPAGGVAHPQDVSAYLKSDVFRLSASVTGWGWKVKLPNALVTAKFGEKKTIYVAVTPDSPLLHWWVL
;
A
#
# COMPACT_ATOMS: atom_id res chain seq x y z
N MET A 1 23.07 10.10 -10.25
CA MET A 1 23.47 9.51 -8.95
C MET A 1 22.88 8.11 -8.73
N GLY A 2 21.74 7.75 -9.34
CA GLY A 2 21.07 6.47 -9.13
C GLY A 2 21.94 5.24 -9.42
N THR A 3 22.68 5.23 -10.53
CA THR A 3 23.61 4.14 -10.87
C THR A 3 24.65 3.93 -9.77
N TYR A 4 25.35 4.98 -9.31
CA TYR A 4 26.38 4.82 -8.28
C TYR A 4 25.81 4.29 -6.96
N ALA A 5 24.63 4.73 -6.55
CA ALA A 5 23.99 4.25 -5.34
C ALA A 5 23.54 2.78 -5.47
N HIS A 6 23.07 2.37 -6.65
CA HIS A 6 22.76 0.97 -6.97
C HIS A 6 24.02 0.09 -6.88
N GLU A 7 25.08 0.44 -7.61
CA GLU A 7 26.33 -0.32 -7.62
C GLU A 7 27.00 -0.38 -6.24
N LEU A 8 26.99 0.74 -5.50
CA LEU A 8 27.51 0.78 -4.13
C LEU A 8 26.75 -0.17 -3.21
N SER A 9 25.45 -0.38 -3.44
CA SER A 9 24.65 -1.29 -2.63
C SER A 9 25.13 -2.73 -2.78
N HIS A 10 25.57 -3.15 -3.97
CA HIS A 10 26.12 -4.50 -4.16
C HIS A 10 27.36 -4.77 -3.31
N LEU A 11 28.16 -3.74 -3.01
CA LEU A 11 29.30 -3.86 -2.09
C LEU A 11 28.86 -4.15 -0.63
N LEU A 12 27.57 -3.98 -0.32
CA LEU A 12 26.95 -4.30 0.96
C LEU A 12 26.22 -5.66 0.94
N ASN A 13 26.58 -6.54 0.01
CA ASN A 13 26.08 -7.92 -0.09
C ASN A 13 24.56 -8.04 -0.29
N ILE A 14 24.06 -7.31 -1.29
CA ILE A 14 22.69 -7.42 -1.79
C ILE A 14 22.73 -7.48 -3.31
N GLY A 15 21.94 -8.36 -3.92
CA GLY A 15 21.86 -8.53 -5.37
C GLY A 15 20.80 -7.65 -6.02
N ASP A 16 20.74 -7.76 -7.35
CA ASP A 16 19.68 -7.19 -8.17
C ASP A 16 18.32 -7.83 -7.90
N ASN A 17 17.27 -7.03 -7.97
CA ASN A 17 15.88 -7.46 -7.85
C ASN A 17 15.00 -6.85 -8.96
N TYR A 18 15.40 -7.09 -10.20
CA TYR A 18 14.64 -6.72 -11.39
C TYR A 18 14.66 -7.84 -12.44
N ASN A 19 13.81 -7.70 -13.44
CA ASN A 19 13.78 -8.56 -14.63
C ASN A 19 14.48 -7.89 -15.84
N ASN A 20 14.57 -8.63 -16.95
CA ASN A 20 14.78 -8.01 -18.26
C ASN A 20 13.41 -7.64 -18.89
N PRO A 21 13.13 -6.35 -19.18
CA PRO A 21 11.83 -5.92 -19.70
C PRO A 21 11.50 -6.45 -21.10
N PHE A 22 12.49 -6.97 -21.83
CA PHE A 22 12.32 -7.49 -23.19
C PHE A 22 12.57 -9.01 -23.28
N SER A 23 12.53 -9.73 -22.15
CA SER A 23 12.80 -11.18 -22.15
C SER A 23 11.74 -11.97 -22.92
N VAL A 24 12.18 -13.11 -23.47
CA VAL A 24 11.30 -14.16 -23.99
C VAL A 24 11.66 -15.46 -23.25
N PRO A 25 10.77 -16.02 -22.42
CA PRO A 25 9.42 -15.55 -22.12
C PRO A 25 9.40 -14.23 -21.34
N SER A 26 8.29 -13.49 -21.45
CA SER A 26 8.11 -12.24 -20.71
C SER A 26 8.04 -12.53 -19.21
N ARG A 27 8.63 -11.65 -18.41
CA ARG A 27 8.56 -11.68 -16.95
C ARG A 27 8.26 -10.26 -16.49
N ARG A 28 7.37 -10.03 -15.53
CA ARG A 28 7.13 -8.69 -14.95
C ARG A 28 8.34 -8.26 -14.11
N ASP A 29 8.59 -6.95 -14.00
CA ASP A 29 9.54 -6.43 -13.00
C ASP A 29 9.06 -6.74 -11.57
N TYR A 30 9.99 -6.76 -10.61
CA TYR A 30 9.73 -7.25 -9.26
C TYR A 30 9.31 -6.10 -8.33
N THR A 31 10.11 -5.04 -8.22
CA THR A 31 9.86 -3.86 -7.37
C THR A 31 9.90 -2.52 -8.11
N GLY A 32 10.18 -2.55 -9.40
CA GLY A 32 10.11 -1.45 -10.34
C GLY A 32 10.81 -0.16 -9.90
N SER A 33 10.13 0.96 -10.12
CA SER A 33 10.63 2.29 -9.76
C SER A 33 10.76 2.53 -8.25
N PHE A 34 10.14 1.68 -7.43
CA PHE A 34 10.07 1.85 -5.98
C PHE A 34 11.27 1.29 -5.23
N SER A 35 12.19 0.57 -5.87
CA SER A 35 13.40 0.04 -5.21
C SER A 35 14.68 0.44 -5.92
N MET A 36 15.68 0.84 -5.12
CA MET A 36 17.03 1.10 -5.61
C MET A 36 17.69 -0.12 -6.24
N LEU A 37 17.37 -1.33 -5.78
CA LEU A 37 17.90 -2.59 -6.32
C LEU A 37 17.03 -3.13 -7.48
N SER A 38 15.99 -2.39 -7.87
CA SER A 38 15.30 -2.56 -9.14
C SER A 38 15.56 -1.33 -10.04
N ARG A 39 14.54 -0.86 -10.75
CA ARG A 39 14.59 0.27 -11.69
C ARG A 39 14.38 1.61 -11.00
N GLY A 40 14.31 1.67 -9.66
CA GLY A 40 14.34 2.94 -8.93
C GLY A 40 15.64 3.71 -9.14
N SER A 41 16.74 3.05 -9.51
CA SER A 41 17.99 3.70 -9.94
C SER A 41 17.84 4.51 -11.24
N PHE A 42 16.74 4.33 -11.99
CA PHE A 42 16.47 4.99 -13.27
C PHE A 42 15.65 6.27 -13.10
N ASN A 43 15.14 6.53 -11.89
CA ASN A 43 14.31 7.67 -11.57
C ASN A 43 15.05 9.01 -11.84
N GLY A 44 14.26 10.05 -12.06
CA GLY A 44 14.72 11.38 -12.43
C GLY A 44 13.80 12.05 -13.47
N PRO A 45 14.00 13.34 -13.78
CA PRO A 45 13.27 14.02 -14.84
C PRO A 45 13.39 13.27 -16.16
N GLY A 46 12.33 13.25 -16.99
CA GLY A 46 12.37 12.59 -18.30
C GLY A 46 12.44 11.06 -18.29
N GLY A 47 12.60 10.43 -17.13
CA GLY A 47 12.53 8.98 -16.95
C GLY A 47 13.56 8.19 -17.79
N PRO A 48 13.25 6.95 -18.20
CA PRO A 48 14.23 6.03 -18.77
C PRO A 48 14.80 6.53 -20.12
N HIS A 49 14.01 7.30 -20.88
CA HIS A 49 14.37 7.82 -22.21
C HIS A 49 15.42 8.91 -22.20
N THR A 50 15.87 9.34 -21.03
CA THR A 50 16.86 10.44 -20.89
C THR A 50 18.13 9.98 -20.17
N ARG A 51 18.24 8.67 -19.87
CA ARG A 51 19.41 8.07 -19.20
C ARG A 51 20.68 8.05 -20.05
N TRP A 52 20.56 8.18 -21.37
CA TRP A 52 21.68 8.13 -22.31
C TRP A 52 22.57 9.38 -22.29
N GLN A 53 22.13 10.46 -21.61
CA GLN A 53 22.90 11.69 -21.47
C GLN A 53 24.17 11.45 -20.63
N ILE A 54 25.29 12.09 -21.01
CA ILE A 54 26.57 11.96 -20.31
C ILE A 54 27.06 13.35 -19.87
N PRO A 55 27.14 13.65 -18.56
CA PRO A 55 26.62 12.82 -17.46
C PRO A 55 25.08 12.75 -17.48
N PRO A 56 24.45 11.75 -16.83
CA PRO A 56 23.00 11.64 -16.76
C PRO A 56 22.42 12.77 -15.90
N GLN A 57 21.97 13.84 -16.54
CA GLN A 57 21.39 15.01 -15.87
C GLN A 57 19.87 14.86 -15.62
N GLN A 58 19.24 13.86 -16.21
CA GLN A 58 17.79 13.61 -16.17
C GLN A 58 17.48 12.22 -15.61
N GLY A 59 17.09 11.24 -16.44
CA GLY A 59 16.91 9.86 -16.00
C GLY A 59 18.18 9.31 -15.31
N GLY A 60 18.04 8.75 -14.12
CA GLY A 60 19.15 8.29 -13.28
C GLY A 60 19.90 9.40 -12.53
N SER A 61 19.48 10.66 -12.65
CA SER A 61 20.05 11.77 -11.87
C SER A 61 19.81 11.57 -10.38
N MET A 62 18.61 11.11 -9.97
CA MET A 62 18.22 10.84 -8.59
C MET A 62 17.40 9.55 -8.52
N GLY A 63 18.02 8.49 -7.98
CA GLY A 63 17.35 7.22 -7.75
C GLY A 63 16.37 7.27 -6.58
N SER A 64 15.55 6.23 -6.44
CA SER A 64 14.65 6.02 -5.30
C SER A 64 15.38 5.88 -3.95
N LEU A 65 14.63 5.67 -2.88
CA LEU A 65 15.18 5.01 -1.70
C LEU A 65 15.23 3.49 -1.88
N HIS A 66 16.10 2.85 -1.10
CA HIS A 66 16.01 1.43 -0.76
C HIS A 66 14.67 1.13 -0.08
N THR A 67 14.10 -0.05 -0.34
CA THR A 67 12.92 -0.53 0.38
C THR A 67 13.23 -0.71 1.87
N ILE A 68 12.20 -0.81 2.72
CA ILE A 68 12.45 -1.07 4.16
C ILE A 68 13.19 -2.41 4.35
N ARG A 69 12.95 -3.38 3.48
CA ARG A 69 13.62 -4.67 3.46
C ARG A 69 15.10 -4.52 3.15
N ASP A 70 15.42 -3.78 2.10
CA ASP A 70 16.80 -3.55 1.68
C ASP A 70 17.57 -2.72 2.71
N LYS A 71 16.94 -1.69 3.27
CA LYS A 71 17.50 -0.90 4.38
C LYS A 71 17.84 -1.77 5.58
N ALA A 72 16.98 -2.72 5.94
CA ALA A 72 17.24 -3.65 7.03
C ALA A 72 18.40 -4.61 6.70
N GLN A 73 18.45 -5.12 5.46
CA GLN A 73 19.51 -6.04 4.99
C GLN A 73 20.89 -5.38 5.02
N ILE A 74 21.00 -4.15 4.53
CA ILE A 74 22.28 -3.45 4.39
C ILE A 74 22.60 -2.52 5.57
N GLY A 75 21.80 -2.57 6.65
CA GLY A 75 22.08 -1.89 7.92
C GLY A 75 21.83 -0.38 7.95
N LEU A 76 20.93 0.15 7.11
CA LEU A 76 20.60 1.59 7.05
C LEU A 76 19.49 2.02 8.02
N ILE A 77 18.81 1.08 8.67
CA ILE A 77 17.76 1.36 9.66
C ILE A 77 17.93 0.49 10.90
N GLY A 78 17.44 0.99 12.03
CA GLY A 78 17.38 0.23 13.27
C GLY A 78 16.32 -0.87 13.22
N LYS A 79 16.53 -1.94 13.98
CA LYS A 79 15.57 -3.07 14.06
C LYS A 79 14.17 -2.65 14.53
N ASP A 80 14.10 -1.56 15.29
CA ASP A 80 12.86 -1.04 15.90
C ASP A 80 12.09 -0.09 14.98
N SER A 81 12.63 0.24 13.81
CA SER A 81 11.96 1.10 12.81
C SER A 81 10.89 0.36 12.00
N ILE A 82 10.79 -0.97 12.13
CA ILE A 82 9.80 -1.82 11.47
C ILE A 82 9.00 -2.55 12.55
N LEU A 83 7.67 -2.46 12.48
CA LEU A 83 6.79 -3.26 13.32
C LEU A 83 6.78 -4.71 12.82
N LYS A 84 7.20 -5.68 13.65
CA LYS A 84 7.30 -7.10 13.25
C LYS A 84 6.16 -7.94 13.80
N LEU A 85 5.48 -8.67 12.92
CA LEU A 85 4.36 -9.54 13.22
C LEU A 85 4.68 -10.98 12.79
N SER A 86 4.02 -11.97 13.39
CA SER A 86 3.94 -13.34 12.85
C SER A 86 2.54 -13.53 12.27
N SER A 87 2.47 -14.06 11.05
CA SER A 87 1.20 -14.38 10.38
C SER A 87 0.40 -15.40 11.18
N GLU A 88 1.08 -16.39 11.76
CA GLU A 88 0.50 -17.46 12.56
C GLU A 88 -0.09 -16.93 13.87
N ALA A 89 0.62 -16.01 14.52
CA ALA A 89 0.17 -15.37 15.75
C ALA A 89 -1.07 -14.48 15.54
N LEU A 90 -1.31 -13.93 14.34
CA LEU A 90 -2.45 -13.06 14.06
C LEU A 90 -3.82 -13.76 14.21
N ALA A 91 -3.89 -15.09 14.05
CA ALA A 91 -5.15 -15.81 14.21
C ALA A 91 -5.66 -15.75 15.66
N THR A 92 -4.75 -15.83 16.63
CA THR A 92 -5.07 -15.92 18.07
C THR A 92 -4.79 -14.64 18.85
N SER A 93 -4.01 -13.71 18.31
CA SER A 93 -3.79 -12.38 18.89
C SER A 93 -4.81 -11.35 18.41
N GLY A 94 -5.36 -11.50 17.21
CA GLY A 94 -6.35 -10.61 16.63
C GLY A 94 -5.81 -9.64 15.57
N LEU A 95 -6.58 -8.58 15.30
CA LEU A 95 -6.27 -7.56 14.30
C LEU A 95 -5.23 -6.58 14.88
N VAL A 96 -4.13 -6.38 14.16
CA VAL A 96 -3.13 -5.36 14.49
C VAL A 96 -3.43 -4.10 13.70
N VAL A 97 -3.54 -2.95 14.37
CA VAL A 97 -3.67 -1.62 13.75
C VAL A 97 -2.45 -0.78 14.08
N ALA A 98 -1.75 -0.29 13.05
CA ALA A 98 -0.53 0.49 13.21
C ALA A 98 -0.50 1.67 12.25
N LYS A 99 0.15 2.77 12.70
CA LYS A 99 0.50 3.89 11.83
C LYS A 99 1.92 3.69 11.33
N ILE A 100 2.11 3.83 10.03
CA ILE A 100 3.42 3.85 9.38
C ILE A 100 3.62 5.19 8.67
N ILE A 101 4.83 5.73 8.74
CA ILE A 101 5.22 6.99 8.10
C ILE A 101 6.05 6.73 6.84
N ALA A 102 6.16 7.74 5.97
CA ALA A 102 6.96 7.69 4.75
C ALA A 102 8.39 7.17 5.03
N ARG A 103 8.87 6.24 4.22
CA ARG A 103 10.20 5.62 4.38
C ARG A 103 11.38 6.58 4.20
N SER A 104 11.09 7.77 3.68
CA SER A 104 12.01 8.90 3.50
C SER A 104 12.25 9.69 4.79
N VAL A 105 11.46 9.41 5.83
CA VAL A 105 11.53 10.09 7.12
C VAL A 105 12.19 9.17 8.15
N LYS A 106 13.10 9.74 8.95
CA LYS A 106 13.67 9.03 10.10
C LYS A 106 12.60 8.93 11.19
N PRO A 107 12.18 7.72 11.61
CA PRO A 107 11.16 7.58 12.64
C PRO A 107 11.68 8.04 14.01
N ALA A 108 10.81 8.69 14.79
CA ALA A 108 11.04 8.89 16.22
C ALA A 108 10.89 7.57 17.00
N PRO A 109 11.37 7.46 18.26
CA PRO A 109 11.12 6.28 19.08
C PRO A 109 9.62 5.95 19.17
N GLY A 110 9.26 4.72 18.82
CA GLY A 110 7.87 4.25 18.78
C GLY A 110 7.12 4.53 17.47
N GLU A 111 7.75 5.19 16.49
CA GLU A 111 7.23 5.30 15.12
C GLU A 111 7.84 4.24 14.22
N PHE A 112 7.10 3.86 13.18
CA PHE A 112 7.53 2.86 12.21
C PHE A 112 7.48 3.43 10.79
N ILE A 113 8.46 3.06 9.98
CA ILE A 113 8.46 3.33 8.54
C ILE A 113 7.86 2.16 7.74
N GLY A 114 7.48 1.08 8.42
CA GLY A 114 6.85 -0.08 7.80
C GLY A 114 6.43 -1.16 8.77
N VAL A 115 5.73 -2.16 8.24
CA VAL A 115 5.32 -3.37 8.96
C VAL A 115 5.84 -4.58 8.21
N ARG A 116 6.46 -5.53 8.94
CA ARG A 116 6.86 -6.84 8.42
C ARG A 116 5.99 -7.92 9.05
N VAL A 117 5.37 -8.75 8.23
CA VAL A 117 4.63 -9.94 8.66
C VAL A 117 5.44 -11.17 8.25
N ALA A 118 6.12 -11.78 9.21
CA ALA A 118 6.83 -13.03 9.00
C ALA A 118 5.85 -14.20 8.87
N MET A 119 6.18 -15.14 8.01
CA MET A 119 5.44 -16.37 7.77
C MET A 119 6.37 -17.56 7.94
N ASN A 120 5.84 -18.67 8.43
CA ASN A 120 6.57 -19.93 8.49
C ASN A 120 6.81 -20.50 7.08
N ALA A 121 5.88 -20.27 6.15
CA ALA A 121 5.97 -20.70 4.76
C ALA A 121 5.04 -19.85 3.87
N ASP A 122 5.43 -19.66 2.60
CA ASP A 122 4.52 -19.18 1.56
C ASP A 122 3.69 -20.35 1.03
N LEU A 123 2.39 -20.28 1.23
CA LEU A 123 1.40 -21.29 0.85
C LEU A 123 0.75 -21.01 -0.51
N SER A 124 1.23 -19.98 -1.23
CA SER A 124 0.77 -19.67 -2.58
C SER A 124 0.87 -20.89 -3.50
N PRO A 125 -0.09 -21.11 -4.41
CA PRO A 125 0.01 -22.18 -5.39
C PRO A 125 1.24 -21.98 -6.27
N ALA A 126 1.85 -23.08 -6.69
CA ALA A 126 2.96 -23.03 -7.64
C ALA A 126 2.50 -22.41 -8.97
N CYS A 127 3.40 -21.62 -9.58
CA CYS A 127 3.24 -21.03 -10.90
C CYS A 127 4.52 -21.28 -11.73
N ASP A 128 4.45 -21.07 -13.05
CA ASP A 128 5.58 -21.27 -13.95
C ASP A 128 6.00 -19.95 -14.60
N ILE A 129 7.21 -19.49 -14.27
CA ILE A 129 7.80 -18.26 -14.80
C ILE A 129 8.02 -18.28 -16.32
N ASN A 130 7.97 -19.46 -16.94
CA ASN A 130 8.14 -19.59 -18.39
C ASN A 130 6.85 -19.35 -19.16
N THR A 131 5.70 -19.42 -18.49
CA THR A 131 4.37 -19.32 -19.12
C THR A 131 3.52 -18.21 -18.52
N ASP A 132 3.80 -17.77 -17.29
CA ASP A 132 3.12 -16.68 -16.60
C ASP A 132 4.09 -15.55 -16.24
N PRO A 133 3.99 -14.36 -16.89
CA PRO A 133 4.84 -13.23 -16.58
C PRO A 133 4.65 -12.67 -15.15
N PHE A 134 3.52 -12.96 -14.50
CA PHE A 134 3.19 -12.51 -13.15
C PHE A 134 3.56 -13.53 -12.07
N CYS A 135 4.19 -14.65 -12.45
CA CYS A 135 4.64 -15.64 -11.49
C CYS A 135 5.79 -15.11 -10.62
N ASP A 136 5.52 -14.96 -9.32
CA ASP A 136 6.47 -14.47 -8.32
C ASP A 136 7.52 -15.52 -7.91
N GLY A 137 7.34 -16.78 -8.33
CA GLY A 137 8.23 -17.91 -8.04
C GLY A 137 8.11 -18.47 -6.61
N GLY A 138 7.22 -17.93 -5.78
CA GLY A 138 6.96 -18.40 -4.41
C GLY A 138 8.15 -18.42 -3.46
N ALA A 139 7.99 -19.19 -2.38
CA ALA A 139 8.97 -19.38 -1.30
C ALA A 139 9.38 -18.08 -0.60
N TYR A 140 8.42 -17.18 -0.39
CA TYR A 140 8.63 -15.96 0.38
C TYR A 140 8.54 -16.19 1.89
N ASN A 141 9.25 -15.37 2.66
CA ASN A 141 9.31 -15.47 4.12
C ASN A 141 8.42 -14.42 4.80
N ASN A 142 8.18 -13.29 4.14
CA ASN A 142 7.50 -12.16 4.75
C ASN A 142 6.56 -11.44 3.79
N TYR A 143 5.62 -10.68 4.35
CA TYR A 143 5.08 -9.48 3.72
C TYR A 143 5.73 -8.24 4.33
N ASP A 144 6.04 -7.25 3.51
CA ASP A 144 6.50 -5.92 3.94
C ASP A 144 5.53 -4.86 3.41
N LEU A 145 5.12 -3.95 4.30
CA LEU A 145 4.33 -2.76 4.01
C LEU A 145 5.17 -1.52 4.27
N GLU A 146 5.27 -0.61 3.31
CA GLU A 146 5.96 0.68 3.47
C GLU A 146 5.23 1.83 2.78
N VAL A 147 5.38 3.04 3.31
CA VAL A 147 4.80 4.25 2.71
C VAL A 147 5.82 4.88 1.76
N ILE A 148 5.43 5.00 0.49
CA ILE A 148 6.14 5.77 -0.53
C ILE A 148 5.57 7.18 -0.55
N ASP A 149 6.44 8.18 -0.45
CA ASP A 149 6.08 9.58 -0.58
C ASP A 149 7.03 10.26 -1.56
N ARG A 150 6.50 11.13 -2.44
CA ARG A 150 7.29 11.88 -3.42
C ARG A 150 8.06 13.03 -2.76
N MET A 151 9.01 12.66 -1.91
CA MET A 151 9.89 13.56 -1.18
C MET A 151 11.31 13.01 -1.06
N GLY A 152 12.31 13.90 -1.03
CA GLY A 152 13.71 13.49 -0.96
C GLY A 152 14.12 12.66 -2.18
N ALA A 153 14.81 11.54 -1.99
CA ALA A 153 15.20 10.65 -3.08
C ALA A 153 13.99 10.00 -3.79
N ASP A 154 12.83 9.90 -3.13
CA ASP A 154 11.61 9.40 -3.75
C ASP A 154 10.82 10.48 -4.52
N SER A 155 11.35 11.70 -4.71
CA SER A 155 10.64 12.78 -5.42
C SER A 155 10.19 12.43 -6.84
N PHE A 156 10.87 11.47 -7.49
CA PHE A 156 10.57 11.02 -8.85
C PHE A 156 9.85 9.68 -8.90
N GLN A 157 9.27 9.22 -7.79
CA GLN A 157 8.35 8.08 -7.80
C GLN A 157 7.10 8.42 -8.62
N PRO A 158 6.52 7.44 -9.34
CA PRO A 158 5.32 7.68 -10.14
C PRO A 158 4.09 7.96 -9.26
N ASP A 159 4.10 7.49 -8.00
CA ASP A 159 2.96 7.53 -7.10
C ASP A 159 3.35 7.76 -5.62
N SER A 160 2.37 7.99 -4.74
CA SER A 160 2.52 8.09 -3.29
C SER A 160 1.40 7.32 -2.59
N GLY A 161 1.77 6.29 -1.84
CA GLY A 161 0.81 5.33 -1.28
C GLY A 161 1.50 4.27 -0.43
N VAL A 162 0.80 3.16 -0.16
CA VAL A 162 1.37 2.01 0.55
C VAL A 162 1.80 0.96 -0.45
N MET A 163 3.10 0.67 -0.48
CA MET A 163 3.65 -0.47 -1.22
C MET A 163 3.50 -1.72 -0.34
N ILE A 164 2.95 -2.79 -0.92
CA ILE A 164 2.91 -4.11 -0.30
C ILE A 164 3.82 -5.02 -1.12
N THR A 165 4.72 -5.75 -0.46
CA THR A 165 5.60 -6.72 -1.12
C THR A 165 5.61 -8.04 -0.37
N LYS A 166 5.80 -9.14 -1.09
CA LYS A 166 6.37 -10.35 -0.52
C LYS A 166 7.89 -10.24 -0.52
N SER A 167 8.56 -10.73 0.51
CA SER A 167 10.02 -10.69 0.59
C SER A 167 10.64 -11.97 1.15
N LYS A 168 11.84 -12.28 0.66
CA LYS A 168 12.71 -13.36 1.14
C LYS A 168 13.78 -12.79 2.07
N ASP A 169 14.23 -13.63 2.98
CA ASP A 169 15.35 -13.29 3.86
C ASP A 169 16.68 -13.30 3.10
N ASP A 170 16.83 -14.19 2.10
CA ASP A 170 17.95 -14.13 1.15
C ASP A 170 17.87 -12.86 0.29
N ALA A 171 19.02 -12.31 -0.07
CA ALA A 171 19.19 -11.04 -0.77
C ALA A 171 19.68 -11.22 -2.21
N MET A 172 19.49 -12.40 -2.80
CA MET A 172 19.96 -12.75 -4.14
C MET A 172 18.80 -13.22 -5.03
N GLY A 173 18.85 -12.84 -6.31
CA GLY A 173 17.82 -13.19 -7.29
C GLY A 173 16.47 -12.50 -7.03
N THR A 174 15.37 -13.22 -7.26
CA THR A 174 14.01 -12.70 -6.97
C THR A 174 13.73 -12.81 -5.48
N TYR A 175 14.03 -11.75 -4.73
CA TYR A 175 13.87 -11.71 -3.26
C TYR A 175 12.82 -10.73 -2.77
N GLN A 176 12.32 -9.81 -3.59
CA GLN A 176 11.21 -8.94 -3.21
C GLN A 176 10.25 -8.73 -4.38
N TRP A 177 8.96 -8.93 -4.17
CA TRP A 177 7.95 -8.88 -5.23
C TRP A 177 6.78 -7.99 -4.84
N THR A 178 6.48 -6.99 -5.66
CA THR A 178 5.38 -6.05 -5.44
C THR A 178 4.04 -6.72 -5.71
N ILE A 179 3.17 -6.65 -4.72
CA ILE A 179 1.74 -6.92 -4.91
C ILE A 179 1.16 -5.69 -5.59
N ASP A 180 0.59 -5.92 -6.77
CA ASP A 180 0.08 -4.86 -7.62
C ASP A 180 -1.41 -4.64 -7.37
N ALA A 181 -1.78 -3.44 -6.91
CA ALA A 181 -3.18 -3.07 -6.74
C ALA A 181 -3.92 -2.95 -8.08
N ASN A 182 -3.19 -2.80 -9.19
CA ASN A 182 -3.67 -2.57 -10.54
C ASN A 182 -2.97 -3.53 -11.53
N PRO A 183 -3.13 -4.87 -11.39
CA PRO A 183 -2.31 -5.86 -12.09
C PRO A 183 -2.55 -5.95 -13.60
N GLN A 184 -3.53 -5.23 -14.14
CA GLN A 184 -3.74 -5.10 -15.57
C GLN A 184 -2.54 -4.44 -16.28
N ASP A 185 -2.37 -4.72 -17.57
CA ASP A 185 -1.45 -3.93 -18.39
C ASP A 185 -1.86 -2.45 -18.35
N ILE A 186 -0.96 -1.59 -17.87
CA ILE A 186 -1.19 -0.14 -17.78
C ILE A 186 -1.36 0.50 -19.16
N ARG A 187 -0.93 -0.18 -20.23
CA ARG A 187 -0.96 0.31 -21.62
C ARG A 187 -0.37 1.71 -21.77
N LEU A 188 0.76 1.94 -21.09
CA LEU A 188 1.49 3.20 -21.17
C LEU A 188 2.21 3.30 -22.53
N LEU A 189 1.96 4.39 -23.24
CA LEU A 189 2.70 4.71 -24.46
C LEU A 189 4.17 4.94 -24.12
N ASP A 190 5.06 4.19 -24.77
CA ASP A 190 6.49 4.34 -24.61
C ASP A 190 7.03 5.42 -25.57
N PHE A 191 6.73 5.27 -26.86
CA PHE A 191 7.06 6.24 -27.91
C PHE A 191 6.23 5.99 -29.16
N ASN A 192 6.23 6.95 -30.09
CA ASN A 192 5.71 6.75 -31.44
C ASN A 192 6.86 6.33 -32.36
N ARG A 193 6.65 5.25 -33.12
CA ARG A 193 7.61 4.78 -34.13
C ARG A 193 7.73 5.79 -35.28
N PRO A 194 8.79 5.72 -36.10
CA PRO A 194 8.94 6.60 -37.27
C PRO A 194 7.79 6.54 -38.28
N ASP A 195 7.06 5.41 -38.33
CA ASP A 195 5.86 5.23 -39.17
C ASP A 195 4.58 5.81 -38.54
N GLY A 196 4.68 6.46 -37.37
CA GLY A 196 3.57 7.06 -36.63
C GLY A 196 2.80 6.09 -35.74
N THR A 197 3.13 4.79 -35.73
CA THR A 197 2.44 3.81 -34.89
C THR A 197 2.89 3.89 -33.42
N PRO A 198 1.98 3.73 -32.44
CA PRO A 198 2.34 3.73 -31.04
C PRO A 198 3.09 2.45 -30.64
N ALA A 199 4.17 2.59 -29.89
CA ALA A 199 4.83 1.51 -29.17
C ALA A 199 4.51 1.65 -27.67
N TYR A 200 3.89 0.63 -27.08
CA TYR A 200 3.58 0.61 -25.65
C TYR A 200 4.69 -0.09 -24.87
N VAL A 201 4.81 0.23 -23.59
CA VAL A 201 5.74 -0.47 -22.69
C VAL A 201 5.37 -1.95 -22.62
N THR A 202 6.37 -2.81 -22.52
CA THR A 202 6.14 -4.26 -22.41
C THR A 202 5.60 -4.62 -21.03
N ILE A 203 5.08 -5.84 -20.86
CA ILE A 203 4.70 -6.40 -19.54
C ILE A 203 5.91 -6.46 -18.59
N GLY A 204 7.12 -6.64 -19.14
CA GLY A 204 8.33 -6.64 -18.34
C GLY A 204 8.84 -5.25 -17.94
N ASP A 205 8.31 -4.16 -18.48
CA ASP A 205 8.77 -2.83 -18.13
C ASP A 205 8.36 -2.46 -16.70
N TYR A 206 9.27 -1.90 -15.91
CA TYR A 206 9.01 -1.48 -14.54
C TYR A 206 7.90 -0.43 -14.40
N ARG A 207 7.61 0.32 -15.46
CA ARG A 207 6.51 1.29 -15.49
C ARG A 207 5.14 0.63 -15.45
N GLN A 208 5.06 -0.70 -15.63
CA GLN A 208 3.85 -1.47 -15.33
C GLN A 208 3.45 -1.37 -13.85
N LEU A 209 4.41 -1.11 -12.95
CA LEU A 209 4.13 -0.92 -11.53
C LEU A 209 3.83 0.53 -11.15
N ALA A 210 3.65 1.45 -12.11
CA ALA A 210 3.53 2.88 -11.83
C ALA A 210 2.29 3.24 -10.98
N ASP A 211 1.24 2.41 -11.02
CA ASP A 211 -0.02 2.53 -10.27
C ASP A 211 -0.24 1.36 -9.29
N ALA A 212 0.84 0.65 -8.91
CA ALA A 212 0.75 -0.54 -8.07
C ALA A 212 0.49 -0.26 -6.57
N LEU A 213 0.66 0.99 -6.11
CA LEU A 213 0.54 1.33 -4.69
C LEU A 213 -0.91 1.32 -4.23
N PHE A 214 -1.16 0.86 -3.01
CA PHE A 214 -2.48 0.83 -2.39
C PHE A 214 -2.82 2.17 -1.74
N HIS A 215 -4.08 2.59 -1.85
CA HIS A 215 -4.56 3.90 -1.37
C HIS A 215 -5.77 3.77 -0.45
N ALA A 216 -5.78 4.53 0.64
CA ALA A 216 -6.96 4.64 1.51
C ALA A 216 -8.08 5.41 0.79
N GLY A 217 -9.32 4.98 1.00
CA GLY A 217 -10.51 5.67 0.51
C GLY A 217 -11.13 5.03 -0.72
N THR A 218 -12.38 5.39 -1.00
CA THR A 218 -13.06 4.97 -2.22
C THR A 218 -12.71 5.91 -3.36
N ARG A 219 -12.59 5.37 -4.59
CA ARG A 219 -12.22 6.14 -5.80
C ARG A 219 -10.86 6.84 -5.69
N SER A 220 -9.92 6.21 -5.00
CA SER A 220 -8.52 6.63 -4.93
C SER A 220 -7.71 6.29 -6.19
N GLY A 221 -8.31 5.59 -7.17
CA GLY A 221 -7.62 5.04 -8.34
C GLY A 221 -6.84 3.77 -8.05
N SER A 222 -6.96 3.21 -6.84
CA SER A 222 -6.29 1.99 -6.41
C SER A 222 -7.13 1.26 -5.36
N GLU A 223 -6.70 0.04 -5.01
CA GLU A 223 -7.30 -0.77 -3.96
C GLU A 223 -6.90 -0.25 -2.57
N PHE A 224 -7.80 -0.43 -1.60
CA PHE A 224 -7.57 -0.08 -0.18
C PHE A 224 -7.38 -1.33 0.70
N GLU A 225 -7.35 -2.52 0.12
CA GLU A 225 -7.16 -3.77 0.84
C GLU A 225 -6.53 -4.85 -0.04
N TYR A 226 -5.83 -5.79 0.58
CA TYR A 226 -5.25 -6.95 -0.07
C TYR A 226 -5.59 -8.21 0.72
N ILE A 227 -6.02 -9.25 0.00
CA ILE A 227 -6.40 -10.56 0.56
C ILE A 227 -5.54 -11.62 -0.10
N ASP A 228 -4.69 -12.29 0.67
CA ASP A 228 -4.04 -13.52 0.26
C ASP A 228 -4.71 -14.70 0.98
N LYS A 229 -5.57 -15.42 0.25
CA LYS A 229 -6.28 -16.60 0.78
C LYS A 229 -5.33 -17.75 1.11
N PRO A 230 -4.43 -18.19 0.19
CA PRO A 230 -3.44 -19.22 0.51
C PRO A 230 -2.65 -18.95 1.79
N ASN A 231 -2.16 -17.73 1.97
CA ASN A 231 -1.38 -17.33 3.15
C ASN A 231 -2.24 -16.89 4.34
N THR A 232 -3.57 -17.00 4.22
CA THR A 232 -4.55 -16.63 5.25
C THR A 232 -4.37 -15.21 5.80
N LEU A 233 -4.03 -14.24 4.95
CA LEU A 233 -3.70 -12.87 5.35
C LEU A 233 -4.68 -11.85 4.75
N HIS A 234 -5.01 -10.83 5.52
CA HIS A 234 -5.78 -9.67 5.06
C HIS A 234 -5.14 -8.39 5.56
N ILE A 235 -4.76 -7.52 4.63
CA ILE A 235 -4.16 -6.20 4.86
C ILE A 235 -5.17 -5.11 4.47
N TYR A 236 -5.30 -4.09 5.31
CA TYR A 236 -6.15 -2.93 5.10
C TYR A 236 -5.34 -1.64 5.08
N ILE A 237 -5.62 -0.78 4.11
CA ILE A 237 -5.11 0.59 4.02
C ILE A 237 -6.24 1.53 4.49
N VAL A 238 -6.27 1.79 5.80
CA VAL A 238 -7.46 2.32 6.48
C VAL A 238 -7.58 3.83 6.30
N CYS A 239 -6.52 4.58 6.56
CA CYS A 239 -6.55 6.04 6.55
C CYS A 239 -5.22 6.59 6.04
N VAL A 240 -5.29 7.72 5.35
CA VAL A 240 -4.13 8.53 4.95
C VAL A 240 -4.11 9.81 5.76
N ASN A 241 -2.93 10.25 6.18
CA ASN A 241 -2.73 11.52 6.86
C ASN A 241 -1.41 12.15 6.41
N ARG A 242 -1.43 13.47 6.17
CA ARG A 242 -0.23 14.28 6.03
C ARG A 242 -0.20 15.30 7.15
N ASP A 243 0.84 15.30 7.95
CA ASP A 243 0.93 16.22 9.08
C ASP A 243 1.30 17.66 8.65
N SER A 244 1.35 18.57 9.63
CA SER A 244 1.68 19.99 9.38
C SER A 244 3.11 20.23 8.90
N THR A 245 4.01 19.25 9.04
CA THR A 245 5.38 19.30 8.51
C THR A 245 5.47 18.70 7.11
N GLY A 246 4.37 18.14 6.61
CA GLY A 246 4.28 17.52 5.30
C GLY A 246 4.60 16.04 5.28
N VAL A 247 4.78 15.36 6.42
CA VAL A 247 5.10 13.92 6.43
C VAL A 247 3.85 13.09 6.12
N LEU A 248 3.92 12.27 5.07
CA LEU A 248 2.89 11.30 4.73
C LEU A 248 2.91 10.11 5.69
N SER A 249 1.72 9.66 6.09
CA SER A 249 1.53 8.49 6.93
C SER A 249 0.24 7.79 6.59
N TYR A 250 0.22 6.47 6.80
CA TYR A 250 -0.97 5.65 6.66
C TYR A 250 -1.24 4.90 7.97
N THR A 251 -2.51 4.77 8.30
CA THR A 251 -2.96 3.76 9.26
C THR A 251 -3.28 2.49 8.48
N THR A 252 -2.55 1.42 8.76
CA THR A 252 -2.75 0.09 8.20
C THR A 252 -3.34 -0.84 9.25
N ALA A 253 -4.03 -1.88 8.82
CA ALA A 253 -4.44 -2.95 9.71
C ALA A 253 -4.21 -4.31 9.08
N ILE A 254 -3.85 -5.31 9.88
CA ILE A 254 -3.44 -6.63 9.40
C ILE A 254 -4.07 -7.68 10.30
N ARG A 255 -4.74 -8.67 9.71
CA ARG A 255 -5.29 -9.83 10.42
C ARG A 255 -5.09 -11.11 9.64
N SER A 256 -5.17 -12.23 10.35
CA SER A 256 -5.39 -13.52 9.71
C SER A 256 -6.83 -13.63 9.18
N LEU A 257 -7.04 -14.32 8.07
CA LEU A 257 -8.37 -14.72 7.61
C LEU A 257 -9.01 -15.74 8.57
N ASN A 258 -8.21 -16.53 9.28
CA ASN A 258 -8.68 -17.48 10.30
C ASN A 258 -9.20 -16.79 11.57
N SER A 259 -8.99 -15.49 11.73
CA SER A 259 -9.56 -14.72 12.84
C SER A 259 -11.09 -14.77 12.87
N THR A 260 -11.79 -14.99 11.75
CA THR A 260 -13.26 -15.08 11.77
C THR A 260 -13.80 -16.26 12.59
N THR A 261 -12.97 -17.27 12.86
CA THR A 261 -13.32 -18.44 13.69
C THR A 261 -12.65 -18.42 15.07
N SER A 262 -11.60 -17.62 15.26
CA SER A 262 -10.71 -17.69 16.44
C SER A 262 -10.31 -16.33 17.04
N ASP A 263 -10.95 -15.24 16.61
CA ASP A 263 -10.66 -13.89 17.12
C ASP A 263 -10.85 -13.82 18.65
N PRO A 264 -9.79 -13.47 19.40
CA PRO A 264 -9.87 -13.41 20.86
C PRO A 264 -10.70 -12.23 21.35
N HIS A 265 -10.94 -11.20 20.54
CA HIS A 265 -11.62 -9.98 20.94
C HIS A 265 -13.14 -10.04 20.73
N LYS A 266 -13.89 -9.28 21.54
CA LYS A 266 -15.32 -9.08 21.27
C LYS A 266 -15.48 -7.90 20.34
N ARG A 267 -15.85 -8.14 19.09
CA ARG A 267 -16.16 -7.07 18.12
C ARG A 267 -17.60 -6.60 18.29
N LYS A 268 -17.80 -5.29 18.49
CA LYS A 268 -19.14 -4.70 18.51
C LYS A 268 -19.09 -3.24 18.11
N VAL A 269 -20.07 -2.80 17.32
CA VAL A 269 -20.16 -1.43 16.83
C VAL A 269 -21.55 -0.87 17.07
N ALA A 270 -21.61 0.42 17.42
CA ALA A 270 -22.82 1.22 17.38
C ALA A 270 -22.59 2.41 16.43
N VAL A 271 -23.62 2.78 15.67
CA VAL A 271 -23.59 3.94 14.79
C VAL A 271 -24.71 4.88 15.19
N SER A 272 -24.40 6.15 15.39
CA SER A 272 -25.40 7.17 15.68
C SER A 272 -25.22 8.36 14.74
N TRP A 273 -26.34 8.92 14.29
CA TRP A 273 -26.33 10.17 13.54
C TRP A 273 -25.96 11.32 14.47
N LEU A 274 -25.07 12.21 14.01
CA LEU A 274 -24.65 13.39 14.79
C LEU A 274 -25.38 14.63 14.29
N THR A 275 -24.97 15.10 13.12
CA THR A 275 -25.49 16.34 12.51
C THR A 275 -25.33 16.27 10.99
N VAL A 276 -26.24 16.92 10.27
CA VAL A 276 -25.94 17.36 8.91
C VAL A 276 -24.99 18.55 9.04
N GLY A 277 -23.85 18.54 8.34
CA GLY A 277 -22.99 19.72 8.22
C GLY A 277 -23.75 20.90 7.62
N SER A 278 -23.09 22.07 7.55
CA SER A 278 -23.62 23.34 7.01
C SER A 278 -24.71 23.21 5.93
N ARG A 279 -25.70 24.10 5.95
CA ARG A 279 -26.86 24.17 5.01
C ARG A 279 -26.55 23.57 3.61
N PRO A 280 -27.40 22.66 3.08
CA PRO A 280 -27.26 22.12 1.73
C PRO A 280 -27.02 23.23 0.71
N THR A 281 -25.89 23.14 0.00
CA THR A 281 -25.62 24.01 -1.15
C THR A 281 -25.91 23.26 -2.44
N THR A 282 -25.92 23.94 -3.58
CA THR A 282 -25.96 23.30 -4.91
C THR A 282 -24.78 22.36 -5.17
N LYS A 283 -23.75 22.38 -4.32
CA LYS A 283 -22.57 21.50 -4.36
C LYS A 283 -22.70 20.26 -3.44
N GLY A 284 -23.82 20.11 -2.74
CA GLY A 284 -24.07 19.02 -1.79
C GLY A 284 -23.88 19.41 -0.32
N VAL A 285 -23.97 18.40 0.55
CA VAL A 285 -23.83 18.50 2.00
C VAL A 285 -23.02 17.30 2.52
N ALA A 286 -22.26 17.51 3.60
CA ALA A 286 -21.59 16.42 4.32
C ALA A 286 -22.40 16.09 5.58
N CYS A 287 -22.92 14.86 5.65
CA CYS A 287 -23.54 14.31 6.85
C CYS A 287 -22.48 13.67 7.73
N SER A 288 -22.53 13.92 9.04
CA SER A 288 -21.61 13.32 10.01
C SER A 288 -22.30 12.23 10.82
N PHE A 289 -21.61 11.11 10.98
CA PHE A 289 -22.05 9.98 11.80
C PHE A 289 -20.95 9.65 12.81
N GLN A 290 -21.35 9.17 13.97
CA GLN A 290 -20.44 8.65 14.98
C GLN A 290 -20.45 7.13 14.92
N VAL A 291 -19.27 6.54 14.71
CA VAL A 291 -19.01 5.12 14.84
C VAL A 291 -18.38 4.88 16.20
N TYR A 292 -19.02 4.08 17.04
CA TYR A 292 -18.56 3.76 18.38
C TYR A 292 -18.14 2.30 18.45
N ASN A 293 -16.87 2.04 18.75
CA ASN A 293 -16.40 0.69 19.07
C ASN A 293 -16.84 0.32 20.49
N THR A 294 -17.91 -0.47 20.58
CA THR A 294 -18.46 -1.00 21.84
C THR A 294 -17.95 -2.41 22.16
N GLY A 295 -16.98 -2.88 21.39
CA GLY A 295 -16.28 -4.13 21.63
C GLY A 295 -15.40 -4.07 22.88
N SER A 296 -14.72 -5.18 23.16
CA SER A 296 -13.78 -5.27 24.27
C SER A 296 -12.54 -6.06 23.90
N TYR A 297 -11.39 -5.54 24.35
CA TYR A 297 -10.11 -6.21 24.28
C TYR A 297 -10.09 -7.49 25.13
N SER A 298 -9.24 -8.43 24.74
CA SER A 298 -9.00 -9.68 25.47
C SER A 298 -7.55 -9.68 25.94
N GLU A 299 -7.34 -9.55 27.25
CA GLU A 299 -6.00 -9.50 27.85
C GLU A 299 -5.11 -10.70 27.46
N PRO A 300 -5.62 -11.95 27.41
CA PRO A 300 -4.82 -13.09 26.95
C PRO A 300 -4.23 -12.92 25.54
N ALA A 301 -4.89 -12.17 24.67
CA ALA A 301 -4.40 -11.92 23.31
C ALA A 301 -3.08 -11.13 23.29
N GLY A 302 -2.86 -10.26 24.28
CA GLY A 302 -1.61 -9.50 24.43
C GLY A 302 -0.42 -10.37 24.82
N GLY A 303 -0.65 -11.56 25.36
CA GLY A 303 0.38 -12.53 25.70
C GLY A 303 0.77 -13.45 24.53
N VAL A 304 0.09 -13.38 23.39
CA VAL A 304 0.45 -14.17 22.20
C VAL A 304 1.77 -13.66 21.65
N ALA A 305 2.74 -14.56 21.47
CA ALA A 305 4.09 -14.19 21.06
C ALA A 305 4.13 -13.77 19.59
N HIS A 306 4.53 -12.52 19.36
CA HIS A 306 4.99 -11.99 18.08
C HIS A 306 6.52 -11.80 18.13
N PRO A 307 7.21 -11.53 17.00
CA PRO A 307 8.64 -11.23 17.00
C PRO A 307 9.04 -10.00 17.82
N GLN A 308 8.07 -9.16 18.21
CA GLN A 308 8.21 -8.08 19.19
C GLN A 308 6.88 -7.89 19.95
N ASP A 309 6.88 -7.11 21.03
CA ASP A 309 5.63 -6.77 21.73
C ASP A 309 4.72 -5.91 20.86
N VAL A 310 3.51 -6.40 20.64
CA VAL A 310 2.48 -5.71 19.84
C VAL A 310 1.17 -5.48 20.59
N SER A 311 1.16 -5.71 21.91
CA SER A 311 -0.03 -5.57 22.77
C SER A 311 -0.72 -4.21 22.64
N ALA A 312 0.05 -3.14 22.40
CA ALA A 312 -0.47 -1.79 22.18
C ALA A 312 -1.29 -1.64 20.88
N TYR A 313 -1.02 -2.46 19.86
CA TYR A 313 -1.60 -2.36 18.52
C TYR A 313 -2.81 -3.29 18.29
N LEU A 314 -3.10 -4.17 19.25
CA LEU A 314 -4.26 -5.07 19.26
C LEU A 314 -5.54 -4.44 19.84
N LYS A 315 -5.49 -3.14 20.19
CA LYS A 315 -6.55 -2.46 20.96
C LYS A 315 -7.60 -1.79 20.09
N SER A 316 -7.68 -2.13 18.81
CA SER A 316 -8.56 -1.46 17.83
C SER A 316 -9.26 -2.45 16.91
N ASP A 317 -10.41 -2.04 16.40
CA ASP A 317 -11.11 -2.71 15.31
C ASP A 317 -11.04 -1.87 14.03
N VAL A 318 -11.26 -2.53 12.89
CA VAL A 318 -11.58 -1.89 11.62
C VAL A 318 -13.01 -2.22 11.26
N PHE A 319 -13.80 -1.19 10.95
CA PHE A 319 -15.17 -1.32 10.50
C PHE A 319 -15.27 -0.96 9.02
N ARG A 320 -15.96 -1.80 8.26
CA ARG A 320 -16.36 -1.48 6.89
C ARG A 320 -17.66 -0.70 6.91
N LEU A 321 -17.66 0.40 6.18
CA LEU A 321 -18.76 1.34 6.09
C LEU A 321 -19.45 1.20 4.72
N SER A 322 -20.77 1.35 4.73
CA SER A 322 -21.58 1.54 3.53
C SER A 322 -22.57 2.66 3.80
N ALA A 323 -22.99 3.35 2.74
CA ALA A 323 -23.95 4.45 2.84
C ALA A 323 -24.97 4.36 1.71
N SER A 324 -26.24 4.54 2.05
CA SER A 324 -27.36 4.66 1.12
C SER A 324 -28.15 5.93 1.44
N VAL A 325 -28.87 6.46 0.45
CA VAL A 325 -29.78 7.60 0.62
C VAL A 325 -31.16 7.19 0.14
N THR A 326 -32.19 7.60 0.88
CA THR A 326 -33.59 7.41 0.52
C THR A 326 -34.17 8.74 0.04
N GLY A 327 -34.89 8.72 -1.08
CA GLY A 327 -35.46 9.90 -1.71
C GLY A 327 -34.98 10.06 -3.16
N TRP A 328 -35.91 10.46 -4.03
CA TRP A 328 -35.59 10.69 -5.44
C TRP A 328 -34.73 11.94 -5.59
N GLY A 329 -33.80 11.90 -6.55
CA GLY A 329 -32.96 13.05 -6.88
C GLY A 329 -31.76 13.27 -5.95
N TRP A 330 -31.27 12.23 -5.26
CA TRP A 330 -30.09 12.32 -4.38
C TRP A 330 -29.06 11.24 -4.66
N LYS A 331 -27.79 11.62 -4.63
CA LYS A 331 -26.63 10.74 -4.65
C LYS A 331 -25.91 10.76 -3.31
N VAL A 332 -25.44 9.59 -2.89
CA VAL A 332 -24.59 9.43 -1.71
C VAL A 332 -23.21 8.94 -2.11
N LYS A 333 -22.18 9.52 -1.50
CA LYS A 333 -20.79 9.13 -1.66
C LYS A 333 -20.13 9.00 -0.30
N LEU A 334 -19.54 7.84 -0.06
CA LEU A 334 -18.73 7.57 1.12
C LEU A 334 -17.25 7.73 0.75
N PRO A 335 -16.53 8.77 1.21
CA PRO A 335 -15.14 9.00 0.80
C PRO A 335 -14.19 7.90 1.25
N ASN A 336 -14.45 7.27 2.41
CA ASN A 336 -13.64 6.16 2.90
C ASN A 336 -14.51 5.01 3.38
N ALA A 337 -14.24 3.81 2.84
CA ALA A 337 -14.98 2.60 3.17
C ALA A 337 -14.53 1.96 4.50
N LEU A 338 -13.39 2.38 5.05
CA LEU A 338 -12.85 1.84 6.28
C LEU A 338 -12.71 2.92 7.35
N VAL A 339 -12.97 2.55 8.60
CA VAL A 339 -12.65 3.36 9.77
C VAL A 339 -12.09 2.45 10.85
N THR A 340 -11.11 2.94 11.61
CA THR A 340 -10.59 2.24 12.78
C THR A 340 -10.79 3.02 14.06
N ALA A 341 -11.14 2.32 15.13
CA ALA A 341 -11.37 2.89 16.44
C ALA A 341 -10.88 1.91 17.53
N LYS A 342 -10.20 2.44 18.55
CA LYS A 342 -9.86 1.67 19.75
C LYS A 342 -11.12 1.17 20.45
N PHE A 343 -11.01 0.10 21.23
CA PHE A 343 -12.12 -0.32 22.10
C PHE A 343 -12.52 0.83 23.04
N GLY A 344 -13.81 1.19 23.06
CA GLY A 344 -14.31 2.35 23.81
C GLY A 344 -14.18 3.69 23.08
N GLU A 345 -13.55 3.74 21.90
CA GLU A 345 -13.38 4.98 21.14
C GLU A 345 -14.53 5.23 20.17
N LYS A 346 -14.86 6.52 20.00
CA LYS A 346 -15.78 7.04 18.98
C LYS A 346 -15.01 7.72 17.86
N LYS A 347 -15.35 7.42 16.62
CA LYS A 347 -14.84 8.12 15.43
C LYS A 347 -15.97 8.79 14.67
N THR A 348 -15.71 10.01 14.22
CA THR A 348 -16.62 10.71 13.32
C THR A 348 -16.28 10.34 11.88
N ILE A 349 -17.29 9.95 11.12
CA ILE A 349 -17.17 9.68 9.69
C ILE A 349 -18.09 10.62 8.91
N TYR A 350 -17.70 10.93 7.69
CA TYR A 350 -18.42 11.87 6.82
C TYR A 350 -18.96 11.14 5.61
N VAL A 351 -20.22 11.43 5.27
CA VAL A 351 -20.89 10.95 4.08
C VAL A 351 -21.30 12.16 3.27
N ALA A 352 -20.83 12.23 2.02
CA ALA A 352 -21.22 13.29 1.11
C ALA A 352 -22.56 12.93 0.45
N VAL A 353 -23.48 13.89 0.41
CA VAL A 353 -24.79 13.77 -0.21
C VAL A 353 -24.96 14.94 -1.17
N THR A 354 -25.34 14.67 -2.42
CA THR A 354 -25.56 15.71 -3.43
C THR A 354 -26.91 15.50 -4.08
N PRO A 355 -27.59 16.57 -4.53
CA PRO A 355 -28.67 16.40 -5.49
C PRO A 355 -28.12 15.66 -6.72
N ASP A 356 -28.91 14.76 -7.28
CA ASP A 356 -28.80 14.45 -8.70
C ASP A 356 -29.09 15.75 -9.46
N SER A 357 -28.27 16.11 -10.45
CA SER A 357 -28.35 17.36 -11.21
C SER A 357 -29.78 17.81 -11.48
N PRO A 358 -30.08 19.13 -11.48
CA PRO A 358 -31.43 19.64 -11.38
C PRO A 358 -32.27 19.07 -12.52
N LEU A 359 -33.51 18.70 -12.20
CA LEU A 359 -34.57 18.50 -13.17
C LEU A 359 -34.46 19.62 -14.21
N LEU A 360 -33.99 19.28 -15.42
CA LEU A 360 -34.22 20.11 -16.60
C LEU A 360 -35.72 20.29 -16.62
N HIS A 361 -36.16 21.51 -16.32
CA HIS A 361 -37.54 21.93 -16.49
C HIS A 361 -37.91 21.68 -17.95
N TRP A 362 -38.53 20.54 -18.22
CA TRP A 362 -39.38 20.35 -19.39
C TRP A 362 -40.62 21.21 -19.13
N TRP A 363 -40.54 22.49 -19.46
CA TRP A 363 -41.74 23.24 -19.80
C TRP A 363 -42.19 22.71 -21.15
N VAL A 364 -43.27 21.94 -21.11
CA VAL A 364 -44.19 21.78 -22.23
C VAL A 364 -44.68 23.17 -22.62
N LEU A 365 -44.51 23.53 -23.88
CA LEU A 365 -45.34 24.49 -24.59
C LEU A 365 -46.05 23.75 -25.72
#